data_AF-A0AAV4W4X7-F1
#
_entry.id   AF-A0AAV4W4X7-F1
#
_cell.length_a   1.000
_cell.length_b   1.000
_cell.length_c   1.000
_cell.angle_alpha   90.00
_cell.angle_beta   90.00
_cell.angle_gamma   90.00
#
_symmetry.space_group_name_H-M   'P 1'
#
loop_
_entity.id
_entity.type
_entity.pdbx_description
1 polymer ?
#
loop_
_entity_poly.entity_id
_entity_poly.type
_entity_poly.pdbx_seq_one_letter_code
_entity_poly.pdbx_strand_id
1 'polypeptide(L)'
;MGLENGALMDSQLSASSSYSSMSTPENVRLGSDSVWSAAYSDDKQYLQIDFLDEANVTGIITKGREDEPQWVTAYTVSYSNDGIIWNKIKDEDDEDSLKEFAANYDSFSAVSNELPATIRTRFLRIHPTKWKDWISMQIEILGCYRPLPCRDPMGIDEGVILNYQLTSSSELSKSKAAPQGRLSSLSSWTPSKDDKRQFLQVDLLEPVKVTGIITKGDPEIQQWVKSYNVAYSNDSIDWKKAQKMCTEKLRNSMATVIKTLL
;
A
#
# COMPACT_ATOMS: atom_id res chain seq x y z
N MET A 1 10.51 -0.19 2.26
CA MET A 1 9.14 -0.25 1.72
C MET A 1 8.11 -0.67 2.78
N GLY A 2 8.56 -0.86 4.02
CA GLY A 2 7.69 -1.02 5.17
C GLY A 2 7.39 -2.48 5.51
N LEU A 3 8.32 -3.38 5.19
CA LEU A 3 8.28 -4.74 5.74
C LEU A 3 8.54 -4.69 7.25
N GLU A 4 9.53 -3.92 7.70
CA GLU A 4 9.90 -3.80 9.11
C GLU A 4 8.86 -3.02 9.95
N ASN A 5 8.25 -1.96 9.40
CA ASN A 5 7.28 -1.13 10.14
C ASN A 5 5.81 -1.53 9.93
N GLY A 6 5.55 -2.67 9.28
CA GLY A 6 4.20 -3.20 9.04
C GLY A 6 3.37 -2.46 7.99
N ALA A 7 3.92 -1.48 7.27
CA ALA A 7 3.20 -0.79 6.21
C ALA A 7 2.92 -1.67 4.98
N LEU A 8 3.71 -2.73 4.79
CA LEU A 8 3.42 -3.84 3.87
C LEU A 8 2.66 -4.92 4.65
N MET A 9 1.45 -5.27 4.23
CA MET A 9 0.57 -6.23 4.93
C MET A 9 0.99 -7.69 4.68
N ASP A 10 0.68 -8.58 5.62
CA ASP A 10 0.98 -10.02 5.48
C ASP A 10 0.38 -10.65 4.22
N SER A 11 -0.81 -10.20 3.81
CA SER A 11 -1.46 -10.62 2.56
C SER A 11 -0.70 -10.27 1.28
N GLN A 12 0.29 -9.38 1.36
CA GLN A 12 1.15 -8.99 0.25
C GLN A 12 2.37 -9.90 0.11
N LEU A 13 2.57 -10.84 1.04
CA LEU A 13 3.71 -11.76 1.09
C LEU A 13 3.25 -13.18 0.76
N SER A 14 4.00 -13.84 -0.11
CA SER A 14 3.79 -15.24 -0.44
C SER A 14 5.13 -15.90 -0.75
N ALA A 15 5.16 -17.23 -0.76
CA ALA A 15 6.34 -17.99 -1.16
C ALA A 15 5.93 -19.23 -1.95
N SER A 16 6.90 -19.82 -2.63
CA SER A 16 6.76 -21.14 -3.26
C SER A 16 6.39 -22.23 -2.26
N SER A 17 6.95 -22.15 -1.05
CA SER A 17 6.72 -23.11 0.03
C SER A 17 7.13 -22.55 1.40
N SER A 18 6.71 -23.23 2.47
CA SER A 18 7.11 -22.92 3.84
C SER A 18 7.38 -24.22 4.60
N TYR A 19 8.50 -24.27 5.33
CA TYR A 19 8.94 -25.45 6.08
C TYR A 19 7.95 -25.85 7.18
N SER A 20 7.33 -24.86 7.82
CA SER A 20 6.36 -25.08 8.88
C SER A 20 5.34 -23.94 8.90
N SER A 21 4.27 -24.12 9.68
CA SER A 21 3.30 -23.05 9.97
C SER A 21 3.91 -21.86 10.75
N MET A 22 5.12 -22.01 11.29
CA MET A 22 5.86 -20.95 11.97
C MET A 22 6.92 -20.30 11.06
N SER A 23 7.16 -20.82 9.86
CA SER A 23 8.19 -20.32 8.92
C SER A 23 7.53 -19.78 7.65
N THR A 24 6.42 -19.07 7.83
CA THR A 24 5.59 -18.53 6.74
C THR A 24 6.24 -17.28 6.12
N PRO A 25 5.79 -16.86 4.92
CA PRO A 25 6.33 -15.68 4.25
C PRO A 25 6.19 -14.39 5.06
N GLU A 26 5.22 -14.32 5.96
CA GLU A 26 4.95 -13.18 6.86
C GLU A 26 6.11 -12.91 7.82
N ASN A 27 6.85 -13.97 8.18
CA ASN A 27 8.01 -13.91 9.05
C ASN A 27 9.31 -13.50 8.33
N VAL A 28 9.24 -13.18 7.04
CA VAL A 28 10.42 -12.69 6.31
C VAL A 28 10.82 -11.27 6.71
N ARG A 29 10.08 -10.57 7.57
CA ARG A 29 10.38 -9.17 7.92
C ARG A 29 11.68 -9.07 8.71
N LEU A 30 12.54 -8.12 8.32
CA LEU A 30 13.76 -7.82 9.07
C LEU A 30 13.42 -7.49 10.53
N GLY A 31 14.09 -8.14 11.48
CA GLY A 31 13.85 -7.93 12.91
C GLY A 31 12.65 -8.67 13.50
N SER A 32 11.97 -9.52 12.72
CA SER A 32 10.96 -10.44 13.26
C SER A 32 11.59 -11.50 14.17
N ASP A 33 10.84 -12.00 15.15
CA ASP A 33 11.24 -13.10 16.05
C ASP A 33 11.40 -14.45 15.30
N SER A 34 10.96 -14.51 14.05
CA SER A 34 11.03 -15.69 13.19
C SER A 34 11.51 -15.32 11.78
N VAL A 35 11.67 -16.33 10.93
CA VAL A 35 12.14 -16.18 9.54
C VAL A 35 11.24 -16.97 8.58
N TRP A 36 11.24 -16.58 7.31
CA TRP A 36 10.76 -17.48 6.27
C TRP A 36 11.81 -18.55 6.01
N SER A 37 11.38 -19.81 5.99
CA SER A 37 12.19 -20.95 5.58
C SER A 37 11.43 -21.76 4.54
N ALA A 38 12.07 -22.07 3.42
CA ALA A 38 11.42 -22.87 2.36
C ALA A 38 11.21 -24.32 2.82
N ALA A 39 10.18 -25.00 2.32
CA ALA A 39 9.92 -26.40 2.66
C ALA A 39 10.96 -27.35 2.06
N TYR A 40 11.54 -26.96 0.93
CA TYR A 40 12.54 -27.74 0.21
C TYR A 40 13.78 -26.88 -0.02
N SER A 41 14.95 -27.51 0.04
CA SER A 41 16.23 -26.88 -0.27
C SER A 41 16.60 -27.17 -1.73
N ASP A 42 15.93 -26.50 -2.66
CA ASP A 42 16.21 -26.57 -4.10
C ASP A 42 16.16 -25.16 -4.74
N ASP A 43 16.56 -25.08 -6.01
CA ASP A 43 16.64 -23.83 -6.80
C ASP A 43 15.30 -23.35 -7.35
N LYS A 44 14.18 -23.98 -6.95
CA LYS A 44 12.82 -23.62 -7.40
C LYS A 44 12.09 -22.76 -6.38
N GLN A 45 12.72 -22.48 -5.25
CA GLN A 45 12.11 -21.70 -4.19
C GLN A 45 12.14 -20.22 -4.51
N TYR A 46 11.07 -19.52 -4.14
CA TYR A 46 11.02 -18.07 -4.23
C TYR A 46 10.17 -17.49 -3.12
N LEU A 47 10.54 -16.27 -2.72
CA LEU A 47 9.69 -15.38 -1.97
C LEU A 47 9.10 -14.36 -2.94
N GLN A 48 7.81 -14.07 -2.83
CA GLN A 48 7.09 -13.12 -3.66
C GLN A 48 6.46 -12.00 -2.82
N ILE A 49 6.60 -10.79 -3.33
CA ILE A 49 5.99 -9.58 -2.79
C ILE A 49 5.03 -9.01 -3.84
N ASP A 50 3.79 -8.72 -3.45
CA ASP A 50 2.81 -7.93 -4.22
C ASP A 50 2.68 -6.53 -3.59
N PHE A 51 3.22 -5.52 -4.25
CA PHE A 51 3.12 -4.12 -3.82
C PHE A 51 1.70 -3.54 -3.96
N LEU A 52 0.73 -4.32 -4.47
CA LEU A 52 -0.67 -3.97 -4.80
C LEU A 52 -0.81 -2.93 -5.92
N ASP A 53 0.16 -2.04 -6.07
CA ASP A 53 0.30 -1.06 -7.13
C ASP A 53 1.78 -0.93 -7.55
N GLU A 54 2.05 -0.18 -8.61
CA GLU A 54 3.41 0.01 -9.13
C GLU A 54 4.32 0.71 -8.09
N ALA A 55 5.44 0.07 -7.78
CA ALA A 55 6.47 0.58 -6.89
C ALA A 55 7.81 0.73 -7.62
N ASN A 56 8.60 1.71 -7.18
CA ASN A 56 10.01 1.80 -7.52
C ASN A 56 10.81 0.99 -6.51
N VAL A 57 11.52 -0.04 -6.96
CA VAL A 57 12.43 -0.84 -6.14
C VAL A 57 13.86 -0.46 -6.49
N THR A 58 14.66 -0.15 -5.47
CA THR A 58 16.06 0.31 -5.62
C THR A 58 17.07 -0.63 -4.98
N GLY A 59 16.63 -1.53 -4.09
CA GLY A 59 17.53 -2.44 -3.41
C GLY A 59 16.79 -3.44 -2.52
N ILE A 60 17.55 -4.37 -1.97
CA ILE A 60 17.08 -5.44 -1.08
C ILE A 60 18.10 -5.61 0.04
N ILE A 61 17.63 -5.56 1.28
CA ILE A 61 18.40 -5.98 2.45
C ILE A 61 18.01 -7.41 2.76
N THR A 62 18.97 -8.27 3.07
CA THR A 62 18.76 -9.66 3.50
C THR A 62 19.46 -9.95 4.83
N LYS A 63 18.85 -10.76 5.69
CA LYS A 63 19.44 -11.29 6.93
C LYS A 63 19.16 -12.81 7.02
N GLY A 64 20.06 -13.55 7.65
CA GLY A 64 19.88 -14.99 7.92
C GLY A 64 18.92 -15.27 9.08
N ARG A 65 18.92 -16.53 9.53
CA ARG A 65 18.19 -16.98 10.71
C ARG A 65 19.10 -16.91 11.93
N GLU A 66 18.73 -16.20 12.98
CA GLU A 66 19.64 -15.93 14.10
C GLU A 66 19.80 -17.11 15.07
N ASP A 67 18.75 -17.92 15.26
CA ASP A 67 18.71 -19.05 16.19
C ASP A 67 19.40 -20.32 15.66
N GLU A 68 19.59 -20.43 14.34
CA GLU A 68 20.23 -21.58 13.67
C GLU A 68 21.16 -21.09 12.56
N PRO A 69 22.30 -21.75 12.28
CA PRO A 69 23.26 -21.31 11.27
C PRO A 69 22.76 -21.55 9.82
N GLN A 70 21.64 -20.94 9.46
CA GLN A 70 20.96 -21.07 8.17
C GLN A 70 20.79 -19.71 7.51
N TRP A 71 21.23 -19.58 6.26
CA TRP A 71 21.08 -18.34 5.50
C TRP A 71 21.25 -18.54 4.00
N VAL A 72 20.64 -17.65 3.22
CA VAL A 72 20.89 -17.55 1.77
C VAL A 72 22.21 -16.82 1.53
N THR A 73 23.07 -17.38 0.68
CA THR A 73 24.38 -16.80 0.32
C THR A 73 24.40 -16.14 -1.05
N ALA A 74 23.47 -16.50 -1.94
CA ALA A 74 23.25 -15.81 -3.20
C ALA A 74 21.80 -15.95 -3.68
N TYR A 75 21.32 -14.96 -4.44
CA TYR A 75 20.00 -14.98 -5.05
C TYR A 75 19.96 -14.24 -6.38
N THR A 76 18.90 -14.50 -7.16
CA THR A 76 18.53 -13.70 -8.33
C THR A 76 17.15 -13.08 -8.13
N VAL A 77 16.80 -12.08 -8.95
CA VAL A 77 15.54 -11.34 -8.81
C VAL A 77 14.77 -11.35 -10.12
N SER A 78 13.46 -11.59 -10.02
CA SER A 78 12.53 -11.37 -11.13
C SER A 78 11.39 -10.45 -10.72
N TYR A 79 10.81 -9.73 -11.68
CA TYR A 79 9.78 -8.74 -11.43
C TYR A 79 8.71 -8.76 -12.53
N SER A 80 7.49 -8.36 -12.19
CA SER A 80 6.33 -8.40 -13.09
C SER A 80 5.30 -7.34 -12.71
N ASN A 81 4.55 -6.85 -13.70
CA ASN A 81 3.41 -5.96 -13.47
C ASN A 81 2.05 -6.67 -13.54
N ASP A 82 2.00 -7.87 -14.11
CA ASP A 82 0.76 -8.65 -14.31
C ASP A 82 0.76 -9.99 -13.56
N GLY A 83 1.91 -10.39 -12.98
CA GLY A 83 2.09 -11.68 -12.31
C GLY A 83 2.20 -12.87 -13.27
N ILE A 84 2.12 -12.63 -14.58
CA ILE A 84 2.12 -13.66 -15.64
C ILE A 84 3.45 -13.64 -16.37
N ILE A 85 3.87 -12.46 -16.85
CA ILE A 85 5.13 -12.27 -17.58
C ILE A 85 6.16 -11.72 -16.61
N TRP A 86 7.24 -12.49 -16.41
CA TRP A 86 8.29 -12.16 -15.46
C TRP A 86 9.57 -11.77 -16.18
N ASN A 87 10.04 -10.56 -15.89
CA ASN A 87 11.36 -10.08 -16.30
C ASN A 87 12.39 -10.45 -15.23
N LYS A 88 13.66 -10.60 -15.61
CA LYS A 88 14.76 -10.90 -14.69
C LYS A 88 15.81 -9.80 -14.75
N ILE A 89 16.50 -9.56 -13.65
CA ILE A 89 17.65 -8.65 -13.65
C ILE A 89 18.81 -9.36 -14.32
N LYS A 90 19.37 -8.72 -15.34
CA LYS A 90 20.54 -9.19 -16.09
C LYS A 90 21.82 -8.62 -15.50
N ASP A 91 22.95 -9.31 -15.69
CA ASP A 91 24.24 -8.76 -15.29
C ASP A 91 24.62 -7.56 -16.16
N GLU A 92 25.37 -6.62 -15.60
CA GLU A 92 25.79 -5.41 -16.32
C GLU A 92 26.91 -5.70 -17.32
N ASP A 93 27.74 -6.72 -17.03
CA ASP A 93 28.89 -7.10 -17.85
C ASP A 93 28.54 -8.17 -18.91
N ASP A 94 27.44 -8.91 -18.73
CA ASP A 94 26.95 -9.94 -19.65
C ASP A 94 25.42 -10.00 -19.70
N GLU A 95 24.86 -9.49 -20.81
CA GLU A 95 23.42 -9.34 -21.03
C GLU A 95 22.67 -10.68 -21.18
N ASP A 96 23.37 -11.78 -21.46
CA ASP A 96 22.79 -13.12 -21.54
C ASP A 96 22.77 -13.84 -20.17
N SER A 97 23.48 -13.29 -19.19
CA SER A 97 23.56 -13.80 -17.82
C SER A 97 22.63 -13.05 -16.85
N LEU A 98 22.19 -13.75 -15.81
CA LEU A 98 21.36 -13.15 -14.75
C LEU A 98 22.24 -12.52 -13.69
N LYS A 99 21.81 -11.39 -13.14
CA LYS A 99 22.48 -10.77 -11.99
C LYS A 99 22.30 -11.66 -10.76
N GLU A 100 23.38 -12.30 -10.33
CA GLU A 100 23.45 -13.01 -9.05
C GLU A 100 23.97 -12.04 -7.97
N PHE A 101 23.16 -11.80 -6.95
CA PHE A 101 23.50 -10.94 -5.82
C PHE A 101 24.15 -11.79 -4.72
N ALA A 102 25.30 -11.34 -4.22
CA ALA A 102 25.90 -11.91 -3.02
C ALA A 102 25.06 -11.49 -1.80
N ALA A 103 24.55 -12.48 -1.07
CA ALA A 103 23.66 -12.28 0.06
C ALA A 103 24.43 -12.39 1.38
N ASN A 104 23.96 -13.18 2.34
CA ASN A 104 24.53 -13.26 3.67
C ASN A 104 25.76 -14.17 3.72
N TYR A 105 26.71 -13.81 4.59
CA TYR A 105 27.90 -14.62 4.90
C TYR A 105 27.83 -15.25 6.30
N ASP A 106 26.81 -14.91 7.09
CA ASP A 106 26.50 -15.45 8.41
C ASP A 106 24.98 -15.39 8.68
N SER A 107 24.56 -15.85 9.86
CA SER A 107 23.15 -15.87 10.28
C SER A 107 22.59 -14.53 10.76
N PHE A 108 23.43 -13.54 11.09
CA PHE A 108 23.00 -12.36 11.88
C PHE A 108 23.17 -11.02 11.16
N SER A 109 24.23 -10.87 10.37
CA SER A 109 24.59 -9.63 9.69
C SER A 109 23.59 -9.35 8.57
N ALA A 110 22.98 -8.17 8.60
CA ALA A 110 22.17 -7.69 7.49
C ALA A 110 23.07 -7.24 6.33
N VAL A 111 22.76 -7.68 5.11
CA VAL A 111 23.50 -7.34 3.89
C VAL A 111 22.58 -6.56 2.96
N SER A 112 23.01 -5.36 2.55
CA SER A 112 22.27 -4.50 1.63
C SER A 112 22.83 -4.63 0.22
N ASN A 113 21.95 -4.92 -0.74
CA ASN A 113 22.27 -4.94 -2.16
C ASN A 113 21.44 -3.89 -2.90
N GLU A 114 22.11 -2.98 -3.59
CA GLU A 114 21.46 -2.05 -4.52
C GLU A 114 21.20 -2.74 -5.86
N LEU A 115 20.08 -2.42 -6.50
CA LEU A 115 19.79 -2.90 -7.83
C LEU A 115 20.57 -2.06 -8.87
N PRO A 116 21.08 -2.68 -9.95
CA PRO A 116 21.75 -1.99 -11.07
C PRO A 116 20.98 -0.77 -11.61
N ALA A 117 19.66 -0.89 -11.63
CA ALA A 117 18.75 0.18 -11.98
C ALA A 117 17.48 0.13 -11.12
N THR A 118 16.83 1.28 -10.96
CA THR A 118 15.51 1.33 -10.31
C THR A 118 14.49 0.57 -11.15
N ILE A 119 13.87 -0.45 -10.55
CA ILE A 119 12.84 -1.26 -11.20
C ILE A 119 11.47 -0.71 -10.87
N ARG A 120 10.63 -0.53 -11.89
CA ARG A 120 9.20 -0.22 -11.73
C ARG A 120 8.39 -1.50 -11.84
N THR A 121 7.80 -1.93 -10.73
CA THR A 121 7.10 -3.21 -10.69
C THR A 121 6.03 -3.24 -9.62
N ARG A 122 4.98 -4.05 -9.85
CA ARG A 122 4.01 -4.43 -8.80
C ARG A 122 4.42 -5.69 -8.07
N PHE A 123 4.99 -6.66 -8.77
CA PHE A 123 5.41 -7.93 -8.20
C PHE A 123 6.93 -8.06 -8.21
N LEU A 124 7.49 -8.58 -7.12
CA LEU A 124 8.90 -8.90 -7.00
C LEU A 124 9.03 -10.33 -6.51
N ARG A 125 9.95 -11.10 -7.10
CA ARG A 125 10.36 -12.42 -6.61
C ARG A 125 11.85 -12.46 -6.36
N ILE A 126 12.22 -12.97 -5.20
CA ILE A 126 13.60 -13.28 -4.82
C ILE A 126 13.77 -14.79 -4.91
N HIS A 127 14.75 -15.25 -5.68
CA HIS A 127 15.03 -16.65 -5.94
C HIS A 127 16.39 -17.01 -5.35
N PRO A 128 16.43 -17.67 -4.18
CA PRO A 128 17.68 -18.18 -3.62
C PRO A 128 18.37 -19.14 -4.59
N THR A 129 19.64 -18.89 -4.89
CA THR A 129 20.45 -19.74 -5.77
C THR A 129 21.50 -20.54 -4.99
N LYS A 130 21.97 -20.01 -3.86
CA LYS A 130 22.93 -20.65 -2.97
C LYS A 130 22.56 -20.36 -1.52
N TRP A 131 22.80 -21.31 -0.63
CA TRP A 131 22.50 -21.19 0.79
C TRP A 131 23.44 -22.04 1.65
N LYS A 132 23.51 -21.70 2.93
CA LYS A 132 24.14 -22.48 3.97
C LYS A 132 23.07 -23.23 4.75
N ASP A 133 23.20 -24.55 4.78
CA ASP A 133 22.38 -25.54 5.51
C ASP A 133 20.89 -25.58 5.11
N TRP A 134 20.18 -24.46 5.12
CA TRP A 134 18.78 -24.36 4.67
C TRP A 134 18.46 -23.00 4.05
N ILE A 135 17.46 -22.95 3.17
CA ILE A 135 16.93 -21.69 2.62
C ILE A 135 16.11 -21.00 3.70
N SER A 136 16.74 -20.08 4.41
CA SER A 136 16.14 -19.26 5.46
C SER A 136 16.59 -17.81 5.29
N MET A 137 15.65 -16.87 5.33
CA MET A 137 15.97 -15.44 5.20
C MET A 137 14.91 -14.51 5.80
N GLN A 138 15.38 -13.35 6.25
CA GLN A 138 14.61 -12.13 6.42
C GLN A 138 15.03 -11.11 5.34
N ILE A 139 14.14 -10.19 5.00
CA ILE A 139 14.35 -9.14 4.02
C ILE A 139 13.75 -7.80 4.44
N GLU A 140 14.28 -6.74 3.84
CA GLU A 140 13.59 -5.46 3.67
C GLU A 140 13.78 -4.99 2.22
N ILE A 141 12.71 -4.50 1.60
CA ILE A 141 12.78 -3.96 0.23
C ILE A 141 13.05 -2.45 0.30
N LEU A 142 14.11 -1.99 -0.35
CA LEU A 142 14.43 -0.58 -0.49
C LEU A 142 13.75 -0.01 -1.74
N GLY A 143 13.13 1.17 -1.60
CA GLY A 143 12.38 1.80 -2.69
C GLY A 143 11.34 2.80 -2.21
N CYS A 144 10.43 3.18 -3.12
CA CYS A 144 9.27 4.01 -2.82
C CYS A 144 8.05 3.62 -3.67
N TYR A 145 6.84 3.72 -3.12
CA TYR A 145 5.60 3.62 -3.89
C TYR A 145 5.44 4.87 -4.79
N ARG A 146 5.03 4.70 -6.06
CA ARG A 146 4.92 5.80 -7.03
C ARG A 146 3.48 6.08 -7.48
N PRO A 147 3.08 7.35 -7.61
CA PRO A 147 3.57 8.46 -6.78
C PRO A 147 3.16 8.17 -5.34
N LEU A 148 3.87 8.72 -4.35
CA LEU A 148 3.34 8.85 -3.00
C LEU A 148 1.85 9.18 -3.14
N PRO A 149 0.92 8.30 -2.73
CA PRO A 149 -0.48 8.66 -2.82
C PRO A 149 -0.56 9.99 -2.08
N CYS A 150 -1.12 11.02 -2.73
CA CYS A 150 -1.39 12.30 -2.08
C CYS A 150 -2.31 11.99 -0.89
N ARG A 151 -1.71 11.58 0.23
CA ARG A 151 -2.34 11.19 1.49
C ARG A 151 -2.31 12.34 2.47
N ASP A 152 -1.54 13.38 2.14
CA ASP A 152 -1.59 14.64 2.85
C ASP A 152 -3.05 15.15 2.85
N PRO A 153 -3.60 15.48 4.03
CA PRO A 153 -4.92 16.06 4.12
C PRO A 153 -5.04 17.26 3.18
N MET A 154 -6.14 17.36 2.44
CA MET A 154 -6.43 18.54 1.61
C MET A 154 -6.81 19.80 2.44
N GLY A 155 -6.50 19.80 3.73
CA GLY A 155 -6.74 20.91 4.64
C GLY A 155 -8.20 21.19 4.99
N ILE A 156 -9.11 20.19 4.88
CA ILE A 156 -10.44 20.28 5.50
C ILE A 156 -10.33 20.46 7.01
N ASP A 157 -9.36 19.84 7.68
CA ASP A 157 -9.25 20.02 9.14
C ASP A 157 -8.50 21.31 9.51
N GLU A 158 -7.52 21.68 8.69
CA GLU A 158 -6.65 22.84 8.89
C GLU A 158 -7.28 24.18 8.48
N GLY A 159 -8.50 24.14 7.92
CA GLY A 159 -9.21 25.36 7.49
C GLY A 159 -8.79 25.90 6.13
N VAL A 160 -7.95 25.19 5.38
CA VAL A 160 -7.58 25.53 3.99
C VAL A 160 -8.81 25.48 3.09
N ILE A 161 -9.64 24.44 3.24
CA ILE A 161 -10.99 24.40 2.63
C ILE A 161 -11.92 25.21 3.53
N LEU A 162 -12.50 26.28 2.99
CA LEU A 162 -13.28 27.26 3.74
C LEU A 162 -14.72 26.78 3.97
N ASN A 163 -15.40 27.37 4.95
CA ASN A 163 -16.76 26.93 5.33
C ASN A 163 -17.77 27.01 4.18
N TYR A 164 -17.64 27.98 3.26
CA TYR A 164 -18.55 28.11 2.13
C TYR A 164 -18.39 26.99 1.09
N GLN A 165 -17.22 26.32 1.07
CA GLN A 165 -16.94 25.19 0.20
C GLN A 165 -17.58 23.88 0.72
N LEU A 166 -18.08 23.88 1.96
CA LEU A 166 -18.75 22.75 2.58
C LEU A 166 -20.26 22.98 2.57
N THR A 167 -20.98 22.19 1.79
CA THR A 167 -22.44 22.26 1.67
C THR A 167 -23.05 20.88 1.91
N SER A 168 -24.35 20.83 2.18
CA SER A 168 -25.06 19.56 2.38
C SER A 168 -26.46 19.59 1.79
N SER A 169 -27.08 18.42 1.66
CA SER A 169 -28.48 18.29 1.26
C SER A 169 -29.45 18.92 2.26
N SER A 170 -29.14 18.79 3.55
CA SER A 170 -29.94 19.30 4.65
C SER A 170 -29.13 19.30 5.95
N GLU A 171 -29.60 20.07 6.93
CA GLU A 171 -28.94 20.25 8.22
C GLU A 171 -30.00 20.25 9.32
N LEU A 172 -29.76 19.49 10.40
CA LEU A 172 -30.66 19.41 11.55
C LEU A 172 -30.76 20.76 12.28
N SER A 173 -29.64 21.47 12.37
CA SER A 173 -29.51 22.79 12.99
C SER A 173 -28.22 23.46 12.51
N LYS A 174 -28.04 24.75 12.83
CA LYS A 174 -26.77 25.47 12.55
C LYS A 174 -25.55 24.82 13.22
N SER A 175 -25.72 24.17 14.37
CA SER A 175 -24.65 23.46 15.09
C SER A 175 -24.39 22.05 14.55
N LYS A 176 -25.20 21.58 13.58
CA LYS A 176 -25.04 20.33 12.83
C LYS A 176 -24.90 20.56 11.33
N ALA A 177 -24.46 21.77 10.95
CA ALA A 177 -24.28 22.18 9.56
C ALA A 177 -23.08 21.49 8.90
N ALA A 178 -22.98 21.56 7.56
CA ALA A 178 -21.89 20.93 6.79
C ALA A 178 -20.47 21.29 7.30
N PRO A 179 -20.16 22.55 7.68
CA PRO A 179 -18.84 22.90 8.22
C PRO A 179 -18.48 22.23 9.55
N GLN A 180 -19.47 21.70 10.27
CA GLN A 180 -19.25 20.98 11.53
C GLN A 180 -18.77 19.54 11.29
N GLY A 181 -18.77 19.05 10.05
CA GLY A 181 -18.27 17.73 9.66
C GLY A 181 -16.74 17.61 9.55
N ARG A 182 -15.96 18.60 10.00
CA ARG A 182 -14.48 18.52 10.06
C ARG A 182 -14.04 17.51 11.13
N LEU A 183 -12.90 16.87 10.93
CA LEU A 183 -12.46 15.71 11.75
C LEU A 183 -12.16 16.08 13.22
N SER A 184 -11.59 17.27 13.43
CA SER A 184 -11.28 17.88 14.73
C SER A 184 -12.44 18.67 15.34
N SER A 185 -13.57 18.78 14.64
CA SER A 185 -14.76 19.46 15.16
C SER A 185 -15.28 18.78 16.44
N LEU A 186 -15.77 19.59 17.38
CA LEU A 186 -16.48 19.12 18.57
C LEU A 186 -17.90 18.65 18.26
N SER A 187 -18.38 18.87 17.04
CA SER A 187 -19.69 18.45 16.55
C SER A 187 -19.54 17.64 15.26
N SER A 188 -20.67 17.29 14.63
CA SER A 188 -20.73 16.59 13.36
C SER A 188 -21.75 17.26 12.43
N TRP A 189 -21.69 16.95 11.13
CA TRP A 189 -22.81 17.22 10.25
C TRP A 189 -23.92 16.20 10.50
N THR A 190 -25.17 16.66 10.62
CA THR A 190 -26.34 15.78 10.73
C THR A 190 -27.44 16.30 9.80
N PRO A 191 -27.95 15.47 8.87
CA PRO A 191 -29.06 15.86 8.00
C PRO A 191 -30.35 16.00 8.80
N SER A 192 -31.30 16.80 8.30
CA SER A 192 -32.61 16.95 8.94
C SER A 192 -33.52 15.74 8.74
N LYS A 193 -33.17 14.84 7.81
CA LYS A 193 -33.87 13.59 7.50
C LYS A 193 -32.89 12.44 7.42
N ASP A 194 -33.26 11.29 7.96
CA ASP A 194 -32.52 10.04 7.83
C ASP A 194 -33.04 9.25 6.62
N ASP A 195 -32.54 9.58 5.43
CA ASP A 195 -32.87 8.89 4.18
C ASP A 195 -31.65 8.75 3.24
N LYS A 196 -31.78 7.89 2.23
CA LYS A 196 -30.70 7.55 1.28
C LYS A 196 -30.42 8.62 0.21
N ARG A 197 -30.93 9.83 0.41
CA ARG A 197 -30.75 10.96 -0.53
C ARG A 197 -29.91 12.07 0.08
N GLN A 198 -29.45 11.89 1.32
CA GLN A 198 -28.63 12.89 1.99
C GLN A 198 -27.21 12.89 1.45
N PHE A 199 -26.61 14.07 1.40
CA PHE A 199 -25.23 14.22 0.97
C PHE A 199 -24.51 15.34 1.70
N LEU A 200 -23.20 15.15 1.87
CA LEU A 200 -22.24 16.19 2.19
C LEU A 200 -21.40 16.45 0.95
N GLN A 201 -21.21 17.73 0.61
CA GLN A 201 -20.53 18.17 -0.60
C GLN A 201 -19.35 19.08 -0.24
N VAL A 202 -18.23 18.86 -0.92
CA VAL A 202 -17.01 19.68 -0.83
C VAL A 202 -16.68 20.23 -2.21
N ASP A 203 -16.64 21.55 -2.33
CA ASP A 203 -16.17 22.27 -3.50
C ASP A 203 -14.66 22.53 -3.38
N LEU A 204 -13.87 21.94 -4.28
CA LEU A 204 -12.41 22.01 -4.28
C LEU A 204 -11.88 23.19 -5.11
N LEU A 205 -12.79 23.95 -5.75
CA LEU A 205 -12.56 25.13 -6.61
C LEU A 205 -11.78 24.84 -7.91
N GLU A 206 -10.78 23.98 -7.84
CA GLU A 206 -9.98 23.54 -8.97
C GLU A 206 -10.02 22.00 -9.09
N PRO A 207 -9.84 21.45 -10.31
CA PRO A 207 -9.77 20.01 -10.49
C PRO A 207 -8.56 19.42 -9.76
N VAL A 208 -8.81 18.61 -8.74
CA VAL A 208 -7.77 17.93 -7.97
C VAL A 208 -7.93 16.42 -8.01
N LYS A 209 -6.83 15.69 -7.84
CA LYS A 209 -6.85 14.23 -7.73
C LYS A 209 -7.13 13.83 -6.27
N VAL A 210 -8.34 13.37 -5.99
CA VAL A 210 -8.71 12.85 -4.67
C VAL A 210 -8.44 11.35 -4.61
N THR A 211 -7.64 10.95 -3.63
CA THR A 211 -7.09 9.59 -3.47
C THR A 211 -7.77 8.80 -2.36
N GLY A 212 -8.50 9.47 -1.47
CA GLY A 212 -9.18 8.84 -0.34
C GLY A 212 -10.03 9.83 0.47
N ILE A 213 -10.87 9.28 1.34
CA ILE A 213 -11.72 10.04 2.27
C ILE A 213 -11.60 9.40 3.65
N ILE A 214 -11.33 10.22 4.66
CA ILE A 214 -11.36 9.81 6.07
C ILE A 214 -12.71 10.22 6.65
N THR A 215 -13.40 9.29 7.30
CA THR A 215 -14.71 9.52 7.91
C THR A 215 -14.68 9.25 9.40
N LYS A 216 -15.46 9.99 10.19
CA LYS A 216 -15.62 9.81 11.63
C LYS A 216 -17.09 9.99 12.00
N GLY A 217 -17.53 9.27 13.03
CA GLY A 217 -18.86 9.45 13.63
C GLY A 217 -18.97 10.71 14.48
N ASP A 218 -20.14 10.93 15.06
CA ASP A 218 -20.33 12.04 16.00
C ASP A 218 -19.52 11.80 17.29
N PRO A 219 -18.77 12.80 17.78
CA PRO A 219 -17.92 12.63 18.96
C PRO A 219 -18.68 12.68 20.29
N GLU A 220 -19.88 13.27 20.33
CA GLU A 220 -20.70 13.41 21.54
C GLU A 220 -21.75 12.31 21.64
N ILE A 221 -22.23 11.81 20.50
CA ILE A 221 -23.32 10.85 20.40
C ILE A 221 -22.85 9.62 19.63
N GLN A 222 -23.20 8.41 20.08
CA GLN A 222 -22.83 7.15 19.43
C GLN A 222 -23.62 6.91 18.11
N GLN A 223 -23.36 7.75 17.10
CA GLN A 223 -23.96 7.67 15.77
C GLN A 223 -22.87 7.79 14.70
N TRP A 224 -22.94 6.93 13.69
CA TRP A 224 -21.99 6.93 12.58
C TRP A 224 -22.59 6.33 11.32
N VAL A 225 -22.06 6.77 10.18
CA VAL A 225 -22.37 6.22 8.86
C VAL A 225 -21.60 4.92 8.67
N LYS A 226 -22.30 3.83 8.32
CA LYS A 226 -21.69 2.51 8.09
C LYS A 226 -21.26 2.28 6.64
N SER A 227 -21.93 2.92 5.70
CA SER A 227 -21.68 2.81 4.27
C SER A 227 -22.08 4.10 3.58
N TYR A 228 -21.31 4.50 2.58
CA TYR A 228 -21.61 5.66 1.76
C TYR A 228 -21.18 5.38 0.31
N ASN A 229 -21.70 6.16 -0.63
CA ASN A 229 -21.21 6.21 -2.01
C ASN A 229 -20.55 7.56 -2.25
N VAL A 230 -19.53 7.60 -3.11
CA VAL A 230 -18.89 8.86 -3.51
C VAL A 230 -19.33 9.19 -4.93
N ALA A 231 -19.67 10.44 -5.18
CA ALA A 231 -19.87 10.98 -6.51
C ALA A 231 -18.98 12.21 -6.71
N TYR A 232 -18.54 12.45 -7.95
CA TYR A 232 -17.70 13.58 -8.29
C TYR A 232 -18.19 14.27 -9.58
N SER A 233 -17.88 15.55 -9.71
CA SER A 233 -18.27 16.39 -10.84
C SER A 233 -17.24 17.50 -11.06
N ASN A 234 -17.13 17.97 -12.31
CA ASN A 234 -16.30 19.13 -12.67
C ASN A 234 -17.13 20.38 -13.02
N ASP A 235 -18.45 20.23 -13.10
CA ASP A 235 -19.40 21.29 -13.47
C ASP A 235 -20.57 21.44 -12.49
N SER A 236 -20.60 20.62 -11.43
CA SER A 236 -21.69 20.50 -10.45
C SER A 236 -23.04 20.04 -11.01
N ILE A 237 -23.11 19.72 -12.30
CA ILE A 237 -24.33 19.30 -13.01
C ILE A 237 -24.26 17.81 -13.30
N ASP A 238 -23.19 17.35 -13.93
CA ASP A 238 -22.97 15.96 -14.31
C ASP A 238 -22.17 15.23 -13.24
N TRP A 239 -22.83 14.28 -12.57
CA TRP A 239 -22.26 13.53 -11.45
C TRP A 239 -21.90 12.11 -11.84
N LYS A 240 -20.63 11.75 -11.64
CA LYS A 240 -20.11 10.40 -11.84
C LYS A 240 -19.98 9.70 -10.48
N LYS A 241 -20.47 8.48 -10.37
CA LYS A 241 -20.27 7.66 -9.16
C LYS A 241 -18.86 7.07 -9.17
N ALA A 242 -18.14 7.21 -8.07
CA ALA A 242 -16.91 6.47 -7.83
C ALA A 242 -17.27 4.97 -7.72
N GLN A 243 -16.69 4.15 -8.59
CA GLN A 243 -16.83 2.70 -8.47
C GLN A 243 -16.00 2.21 -7.28
N LYS A 244 -16.41 1.11 -6.64
CA LYS A 244 -15.68 0.48 -5.53
C LYS A 244 -14.19 0.40 -5.89
N MET A 245 -13.33 0.92 -5.01
CA MET A 245 -11.87 0.74 -5.06
C MET A 245 -11.55 -0.73 -4.77
N CYS A 246 -11.84 -1.57 -5.74
CA CYS A 246 -11.24 -2.88 -5.91
C CYS A 246 -10.83 -2.93 -7.36
N THR A 247 -9.51 -2.90 -7.57
CA THR A 247 -8.82 -3.23 -8.82
C THR A 247 -9.11 -2.34 -10.03
N GLU A 248 -8.04 -1.67 -10.48
CA GLU A 248 -7.78 -1.19 -11.84
C GLU A 248 -8.64 -0.04 -12.42
N LYS A 249 -7.91 1.01 -12.82
CA LYS A 249 -8.33 2.15 -13.66
C LYS A 249 -9.17 3.23 -12.99
N LEU A 250 -8.51 4.07 -12.19
CA LEU A 250 -8.68 5.51 -12.35
C LEU A 250 -7.51 6.05 -13.18
N ARG A 251 -7.66 6.01 -14.51
CA ARG A 251 -6.97 6.97 -15.37
C ARG A 251 -7.42 8.36 -14.90
N ASN A 252 -6.51 9.10 -14.27
CA ASN A 252 -6.48 10.57 -14.16
C ASN A 252 -7.85 11.27 -14.10
N SER A 253 -8.70 10.92 -13.13
CA SER A 253 -9.97 11.64 -12.94
C SER A 253 -9.74 12.74 -11.90
N MET A 254 -9.57 13.98 -12.37
CA MET A 254 -9.60 15.16 -11.51
C MET A 254 -11.05 15.51 -11.20
N ALA A 255 -11.34 15.87 -9.95
CA ALA A 255 -12.65 16.28 -9.48
C ALA A 255 -12.58 17.72 -8.95
N THR A 256 -13.49 18.58 -9.38
CA THR A 256 -13.66 19.92 -8.79
C THR A 256 -14.60 19.87 -7.60
N VAL A 257 -15.56 18.93 -7.57
CA VAL A 257 -16.53 18.79 -6.48
C VAL A 257 -16.75 17.32 -6.14
N ILE A 258 -16.85 17.01 -4.84
CA ILE A 258 -17.14 15.66 -4.33
C ILE A 258 -18.39 15.67 -3.47
N LYS A 259 -19.26 14.67 -3.68
CA LYS A 259 -20.43 14.35 -2.86
C LYS A 259 -20.25 13.00 -2.18
N THR A 260 -20.38 12.97 -0.86
CA THR A 260 -20.59 11.74 -0.09
C THR A 260 -22.08 11.52 0.06
N LEU A 261 -22.62 10.51 -0.62
CA LEU A 261 -24.02 10.12 -0.61
C LEU A 261 -24.24 9.05 0.47
N LEU A 262 -25.16 9.28 1.40
CA LEU A 262 -25.51 8.36 2.47
C LEU A 262 -26.57 7.33 2.02
#